data_AF-A0A447CQK6-F1
#
_entry.id   AF-A0A447CQK6-F1
#
_cell.length_a   1.000
_cell.length_b   1.000
_cell.length_c   1.000
_cell.angle_alpha   90.00
_cell.angle_beta   90.00
_cell.angle_gamma   90.00
#
_symmetry.space_group_name_H-M   'P 1'
#
loop_
_entity.id
_entity.type
_entity.pdbx_description
1 polymer ?
#
loop_
_entity_poly.entity_id
_entity_poly.type
_entity_poly.pdbx_seq_one_letter_code
_entity_poly.pdbx_strand_id
1 'polypeptide(L)'
;MATACMDRGTTTTERVGMALSDFSIGCEFLTATGRWRCTDIGTRTVTAIRLDLDHDPSWYEGPPYAVPEHVFDEYDLEGCAPAPDGAHYDDSGRERLVSLPRG
;
A
#
# COMPACT_ATOMS: atom_id res chain seq x y z
N MET A 1 -33.76 32.41 10.89
CA MET A 1 -32.48 32.57 10.17
C MET A 1 -31.62 31.34 10.43
N ALA A 2 -30.73 31.04 9.49
CA ALA A 2 -30.15 29.74 9.15
C ALA A 2 -29.28 29.02 10.22
N THR A 3 -29.30 27.67 10.16
CA THR A 3 -28.19 26.68 10.03
C THR A 3 -26.87 27.01 10.78
N ALA A 4 -26.27 26.10 11.57
CA ALA A 4 -25.65 24.88 11.04
C ALA A 4 -25.41 23.76 12.07
N CYS A 5 -25.74 22.56 11.61
CA CYS A 5 -25.17 21.28 11.99
C CYS A 5 -23.63 21.28 11.84
N MET A 6 -22.91 20.77 12.83
CA MET A 6 -21.56 20.24 12.64
C MET A 6 -21.52 18.89 13.36
N ASP A 7 -21.95 17.88 12.62
CA ASP A 7 -21.68 16.49 12.94
C ASP A 7 -20.15 16.30 12.91
N ARG A 8 -19.59 15.84 14.02
CA ARG A 8 -18.18 15.46 14.10
C ARG A 8 -18.04 14.12 13.39
N GLY A 9 -17.95 14.17 12.06
CA GLY A 9 -17.60 13.02 11.25
C GLY A 9 -16.19 12.56 11.58
N THR A 10 -16.07 11.61 12.50
CA THR A 10 -14.95 10.69 12.53
C THR A 10 -15.01 9.88 11.24
N THR A 11 -14.17 10.21 10.26
CA THR A 11 -13.98 9.38 9.07
C THR A 11 -13.22 8.12 9.48
N THR A 12 -13.92 7.21 10.17
CA THR A 12 -13.54 5.80 10.21
C THR A 12 -13.77 5.30 8.79
N THR A 13 -12.75 5.44 7.95
CA THR A 13 -12.69 4.72 6.67
C THR A 13 -12.66 3.25 7.04
N GLU A 14 -13.82 2.59 6.94
CA GLU A 14 -13.93 1.14 6.98
C GLU A 14 -12.94 0.62 5.95
N ARG A 15 -11.84 0.03 6.42
CA ARG A 15 -10.82 -0.53 5.53
C ARG A 15 -11.39 -1.81 4.95
N VAL A 16 -12.07 -1.67 3.82
CA VAL A 16 -12.36 -2.80 2.94
C VAL A 16 -11.02 -3.36 2.51
N GLY A 17 -10.71 -4.59 2.92
CA GLY A 17 -9.56 -5.34 2.44
C GLY A 17 -9.61 -5.47 0.92
N MET A 18 -8.46 -5.47 0.26
CA MET A 18 -8.40 -5.63 -1.19
C MET A 18 -8.80 -7.04 -1.61
N ALA A 19 -9.64 -7.18 -2.62
CA ALA A 19 -9.89 -8.44 -3.30
C ALA A 19 -8.82 -8.70 -4.36
N LEU A 20 -8.64 -9.95 -4.79
CA LEU A 20 -7.69 -10.32 -5.84
C LEU A 20 -7.89 -9.52 -7.14
N SER A 21 -9.13 -9.18 -7.47
CA SER A 21 -9.48 -8.38 -8.65
C SER A 21 -9.05 -6.92 -8.58
N ASP A 22 -8.66 -6.42 -7.41
CA ASP A 22 -8.22 -5.04 -7.21
C ASP A 22 -6.72 -4.86 -7.52
N PHE A 23 -5.99 -5.96 -7.71
CA PHE A 23 -4.56 -5.94 -7.97
C PHE A 23 -4.25 -5.83 -9.47
N SER A 24 -3.15 -5.14 -9.75
CA SER A 24 -2.50 -5.12 -11.06
C SER A 24 -0.98 -5.16 -10.86
N ILE A 25 -0.25 -5.80 -11.76
CA ILE A 25 1.22 -5.84 -11.67
C ILE A 25 1.75 -4.39 -11.70
N GLY A 26 2.62 -4.06 -10.75
CA GLY A 26 3.15 -2.73 -10.52
C GLY A 26 2.34 -1.87 -9.56
N CYS A 27 1.13 -2.27 -9.16
CA CYS A 27 0.38 -1.53 -8.13
C CYS A 27 1.06 -1.65 -6.78
N GLU A 28 0.88 -0.62 -5.95
CA GLU A 28 1.37 -0.60 -4.59
C GLU A 28 0.22 -0.73 -3.60
N PHE A 29 0.46 -1.51 -2.55
CA PHE A 29 -0.51 -1.74 -1.48
C PHE A 29 0.18 -1.73 -0.12
N LEU A 30 -0.62 -1.51 0.92
CA LEU A 30 -0.19 -1.49 2.31
C LEU A 30 -0.71 -2.73 3.02
N THR A 31 0.12 -3.27 3.91
CA THR A 31 -0.29 -4.22 4.94
C THR A 31 0.14 -3.70 6.31
N ALA A 32 -0.12 -4.45 7.38
CA ALA A 32 0.40 -4.13 8.71
C ALA A 32 1.94 -4.07 8.75
N THR A 33 2.63 -4.71 7.81
CA THR A 33 4.09 -4.83 7.79
C THR A 33 4.77 -3.85 6.83
N GLY A 34 4.03 -3.05 6.06
CA GLY A 34 4.61 -1.98 5.24
C GLY A 34 3.98 -1.87 3.85
N ARG A 35 4.73 -1.23 2.94
CA ARG A 35 4.35 -1.02 1.55
C ARG A 35 4.94 -2.11 0.66
N TRP A 36 4.15 -2.56 -0.29
CA TRP A 36 4.46 -3.65 -1.19
C TRP A 36 4.15 -3.25 -2.62
N ARG A 37 4.88 -3.80 -3.59
CA ARG A 37 4.60 -3.69 -5.02
C ARG A 37 4.27 -5.06 -5.59
N CYS A 38 3.09 -5.21 -6.17
CA CYS A 38 2.66 -6.42 -6.85
C CYS A 38 3.60 -6.72 -8.04
N THR A 39 4.17 -7.91 -8.11
CA THR A 39 5.03 -8.39 -9.20
C THR A 39 4.36 -9.48 -10.04
N ASP A 40 3.42 -10.24 -9.46
CA ASP A 40 2.64 -11.26 -10.16
C ASP A 40 1.26 -11.46 -9.53
N ILE A 41 0.30 -11.93 -10.32
CA ILE A 41 -1.08 -12.24 -9.88
C ILE A 41 -1.41 -13.67 -10.30
N GLY A 42 -1.48 -14.55 -9.31
CA GLY A 42 -1.95 -15.92 -9.47
C GLY A 42 -3.48 -16.01 -9.37
N THR A 43 -4.03 -17.21 -9.59
CA THR A 43 -5.48 -17.45 -9.54
C THR A 43 -6.10 -17.18 -8.16
N ARG A 44 -5.30 -17.27 -7.09
CA ARG A 44 -5.75 -17.11 -5.69
C ARG A 44 -4.77 -16.31 -4.83
N THR A 45 -3.70 -15.80 -5.43
CA THR A 45 -2.57 -15.24 -4.70
C THR A 45 -2.01 -14.02 -5.41
N VAL A 46 -1.40 -13.13 -4.66
CA VAL A 46 -0.59 -12.03 -5.18
C VAL A 46 0.85 -12.25 -4.77
N THR A 47 1.80 -12.09 -5.69
CA THR A 47 3.22 -12.06 -5.35
C THR A 47 3.68 -10.62 -5.36
N ALA A 48 4.47 -10.21 -4.36
CA ALA A 48 4.93 -8.83 -4.23
C ALA A 48 6.30 -8.71 -3.57
N ILE A 49 6.99 -7.60 -3.87
CA ILE A 49 8.24 -7.20 -3.21
C ILE A 49 7.95 -6.08 -2.20
N ARG A 50 8.68 -6.05 -1.08
CA ARG A 50 8.58 -4.98 -0.08
C ARG A 50 9.35 -3.74 -0.54
N LEU A 51 8.78 -2.56 -0.31
CA LEU A 51 9.38 -1.27 -0.63
C LEU A 51 9.84 -0.56 0.65
N ASP A 52 11.03 -0.92 1.15
CA ASP A 52 11.62 -0.47 2.42
C ASP A 52 13.09 0.00 2.33
N LEU A 53 13.60 0.18 1.11
CA LEU A 53 14.97 0.57 0.78
C LEU A 53 14.93 1.84 -0.09
N ASP A 54 14.41 2.92 0.48
CA ASP A 54 14.18 4.18 -0.23
C ASP A 54 15.45 4.85 -0.78
N HIS A 55 16.64 4.41 -0.33
CA HIS A 55 17.91 5.01 -0.72
C HIS A 55 18.47 4.50 -2.05
N ASP A 56 17.96 3.38 -2.59
CA ASP A 56 18.41 2.82 -3.87
C ASP A 56 17.27 2.10 -4.60
N PRO A 57 16.56 2.78 -5.53
CA PRO A 57 15.44 2.20 -6.24
C PRO A 57 15.83 1.06 -7.19
N SER A 58 17.11 0.89 -7.53
CA SER A 58 17.59 -0.17 -8.43
C SER A 58 17.38 -1.58 -7.84
N TRP A 59 17.17 -1.68 -6.52
CA TRP A 59 16.85 -2.94 -5.83
C TRP A 59 15.51 -3.54 -6.27
N TYR A 60 14.62 -2.69 -6.80
CA TYR A 60 13.29 -3.05 -7.27
C TYR A 60 13.22 -3.20 -8.79
N GLU A 61 14.35 -3.08 -9.48
CA GLU A 61 14.47 -3.39 -10.90
C GLU A 61 14.68 -4.90 -11.06
N GLY A 62 13.92 -5.53 -11.96
CA GLY A 62 13.97 -6.97 -12.20
C GLY A 62 13.21 -7.38 -13.46
N PRO A 63 13.10 -8.69 -13.75
CA PRO A 63 13.68 -9.81 -12.99
C PRO A 63 15.19 -10.06 -13.27
N PRO A 64 15.94 -10.63 -12.31
CA PRO A 64 15.56 -10.89 -10.92
C PRO A 64 15.64 -9.62 -10.06
N TYR A 65 14.69 -9.44 -9.15
CA TYR A 65 14.73 -8.35 -8.15
C TYR A 65 15.84 -8.63 -7.11
N ALA A 66 16.43 -7.59 -6.54
CA ALA A 66 17.43 -7.73 -5.47
C ALA A 66 16.81 -8.05 -4.10
N VAL A 67 15.51 -7.80 -3.94
CA VAL A 67 14.71 -8.12 -2.75
C VAL A 67 13.87 -9.38 -2.96
N PRO A 68 13.57 -10.14 -1.89
CA PRO A 68 12.76 -11.34 -2.00
C PRO A 68 11.30 -11.00 -2.34
N GLU A 69 10.69 -11.87 -3.14
CA GLU A 69 9.24 -11.88 -3.37
C GLU A 69 8.51 -12.60 -2.24
N HIS A 70 7.31 -12.13 -1.92
CA HIS A 70 6.41 -12.70 -0.93
C HIS A 70 5.06 -13.04 -1.56
N VAL A 71 4.47 -14.17 -1.18
CA VAL A 71 3.17 -14.63 -1.68
C VAL A 71 2.11 -14.31 -0.62
N PHE A 72 1.11 -13.56 -1.03
CA PHE A 72 -0.09 -13.21 -0.27
C PHE A 72 -1.23 -14.11 -0.73
N ASP A 73 -1.80 -14.90 0.16
CA ASP A 73 -2.97 -15.72 -0.12
C ASP A 73 -4.28 -14.99 0.23
N GLU A 74 -5.42 -15.64 0.01
CA GLU A 74 -6.75 -15.05 0.24
C GLU A 74 -6.96 -14.47 1.64
N TYR A 75 -6.31 -15.03 2.67
CA TYR A 75 -6.41 -14.52 4.04
C TYR A 75 -5.53 -13.27 4.24
N ASP A 76 -4.38 -13.21 3.57
CA ASP A 76 -3.52 -12.02 3.62
C ASP A 76 -4.14 -10.82 2.90
N LEU A 77 -4.90 -11.06 1.83
CA LEU A 77 -5.55 -10.01 1.04
C LEU A 77 -6.56 -9.19 1.85
N GLU A 78 -7.24 -9.80 2.82
CA GLU A 78 -8.17 -9.10 3.74
C GLU A 78 -7.48 -7.99 4.54
N GLY A 79 -6.17 -8.13 4.80
CA GLY A 79 -5.34 -7.13 5.49
C GLY A 79 -4.72 -6.08 4.57
N CYS A 80 -4.95 -6.16 3.26
CA CYS A 80 -4.37 -5.26 2.28
C CYS A 80 -5.24 -4.01 2.07
N ALA A 81 -4.60 -2.86 1.89
CA ALA A 81 -5.27 -1.62 1.51
C ALA A 81 -4.53 -0.97 0.33
N PRO A 82 -5.23 -0.28 -0.58
CA PRO A 82 -4.57 0.44 -1.67
C PRO A 82 -3.57 1.45 -1.08
N ALA A 83 -2.36 1.49 -1.63
CA ALA A 83 -1.43 2.52 -1.23
C ALA A 83 -1.89 3.87 -1.81
N PRO A 84 -1.80 4.97 -1.04
CA PRO A 84 -2.17 6.29 -1.56
C PRO A 84 -1.28 6.68 -2.74
N ASP A 85 -1.89 7.30 -3.75
CA ASP A 85 -1.17 7.92 -4.86
C ASP A 85 -0.29 9.08 -4.33
N GLY A 86 0.99 8.82 -4.15
CA GLY A 86 1.96 9.76 -3.58
C GLY A 86 3.33 9.11 -3.44
N ALA A 87 4.40 9.86 -3.71
CA ALA A 87 5.76 9.32 -3.65
C ALA A 87 6.20 9.13 -2.19
N HIS A 88 6.89 8.00 -1.94
CA HIS A 88 7.77 7.68 -0.80
C HIS A 88 7.23 7.94 0.61
N TYR A 89 7.07 6.85 1.38
CA TYR A 89 7.00 6.90 2.82
C TYR A 89 8.41 7.27 3.33
N ASP A 90 8.53 8.33 4.12
CA ASP A 90 9.82 8.75 4.65
C ASP A 90 10.20 7.89 5.86
N ASP A 91 11.19 6.99 5.71
CA ASP A 91 11.78 6.27 6.86
C ASP A 91 12.67 7.18 7.74
N SER A 92 12.34 8.48 7.85
CA SER A 92 13.03 9.42 8.73
C SER A 92 12.70 9.21 10.22
N GLY A 93 11.99 8.13 10.58
CA GLY A 93 11.68 7.78 11.97
C GLY A 93 10.77 8.79 12.69
N ARG A 94 9.84 9.48 11.99
CA ARG A 94 8.80 10.28 12.64
C ARG A 94 7.45 9.57 12.60
N GLU A 95 6.88 9.34 13.78
CA GLU A 95 5.69 8.55 14.07
C GLU A 95 4.35 9.13 13.54
N ARG A 96 4.32 9.66 12.32
CA ARG A 96 3.05 10.11 11.72
C ARG A 96 3.08 9.98 10.21
N LEU A 97 2.23 9.10 9.69
CA LEU A 97 1.90 9.03 8.27
C LEU A 97 1.37 10.40 7.82
N VAL A 98 2.13 11.11 6.97
CA VAL A 98 1.69 12.35 6.34
C VAL A 98 1.75 12.17 4.83
N SER A 99 0.59 12.08 4.18
CA SER A 99 0.49 12.15 2.73
C SER A 99 0.78 13.59 2.29
N LEU A 100 1.93 13.85 1.66
CA LEU A 100 2.23 15.16 1.10
C LEU A 100 1.74 15.25 -0.36
N PRO A 101 0.96 16.29 -0.73
CA PRO A 101 0.54 16.50 -2.10
C PRO A 101 1.72 16.96 -2.98
N ARG A 102 1.72 16.53 -4.25
CA ARG A 102 2.73 16.93 -5.25
C ARG A 102 2.55 18.41 -5.63
N GLY A 103 3.65 19.16 -5.61
CA GLY A 103 3.78 20.47 -6.25
C GLY A 103 4.23 20.37 -7.69
#